data_AF-A0ABD1V7Y8-F1
#
_entry.id   AF-A0ABD1V7Y8-F1
#
_cell.length_a   1.000
_cell.length_b   1.000
_cell.length_c   1.000
_cell.angle_alpha   90.00
_cell.angle_beta   90.00
_cell.angle_gamma   90.00
#
_symmetry.space_group_name_H-M   'P 1'
#
loop_
_entity.id
_entity.type
_entity.pdbx_description
1 polymer ?
#
loop_
_entity_poly.entity_id
_entity_poly.type
_entity_poly.pdbx_seq_one_letter_code
_entity_poly.pdbx_strand_id
1 'polypeptide(L)'
;MLPLLRFGTIIPISSYSSKPTFTCSCIHNHPDHPTSLSARLSEASLKTTMNRLSGIARLMIVSDLDHTMVDHHDPENLSLLRFNALWESNYRNNSLLVFSTGRSPTLYKELRKEKPMLTPDITIMSVGTEITYGNSMVPDDGWVEFLNQKWDRNIVSEETKKISELTLQSETEQRPHKVSFYVKKDKAQDIMKALSTRFEERGLDVKIIYSGGMDLDVLPQGAGKGQALAYLLKKFKAEGNLPSNTLVCGDSGNDAELFSIPDVHGVMVSNAQEELLQWHAANAKDNPKIIHATQRCAAGIIQAIGHFNLGPSTSPRDVTDLSNSKMEKFDPAYEVVKFYLFYERWRRAEVENSERYFANLKAVCCPSGVFVHPSGIEQSLHDCINALRTCYGYQQGKQFRVWVDQVLSSQIGSDSWLVSFKKWEQSGEERKGSLTTAVLSSKDVTVAEGLTWLHVHQTWLNEAGPNDGTTWLF
;
A
#
# COMPACT_ATOMS: atom_id res chain seq x y z
N MET A 1 43.77 -12.17 -63.20
CA MET A 1 42.73 -12.27 -64.25
C MET A 1 41.81 -11.08 -64.05
N LEU A 2 41.85 -10.12 -64.98
CA LEU A 2 41.07 -8.87 -64.96
C LEU A 2 39.56 -9.13 -65.23
N PRO A 3 38.68 -8.14 -64.96
CA PRO A 3 37.22 -8.23 -64.84
C PRO A 3 36.49 -7.89 -66.16
N LEU A 4 35.17 -8.12 -66.26
CA LEU A 4 34.22 -7.44 -67.17
C LEU A 4 32.78 -7.84 -66.74
N LEU A 5 31.90 -6.93 -66.29
CA LEU A 5 31.09 -5.94 -67.01
C LEU A 5 29.78 -6.51 -67.62
N ARG A 6 28.68 -5.98 -67.07
CA ARG A 6 27.44 -5.45 -67.71
C ARG A 6 26.79 -6.21 -68.86
N PHE A 7 25.47 -6.33 -68.80
CA PHE A 7 24.43 -5.70 -69.66
C PHE A 7 23.09 -6.32 -69.20
N GLY A 8 21.94 -5.66 -69.09
CA GLY A 8 21.40 -4.59 -69.92
C GLY A 8 19.97 -5.01 -70.31
N THR A 9 19.01 -4.44 -69.59
CA THR A 9 17.55 -4.35 -69.73
C THR A 9 16.94 -4.59 -71.12
N ILE A 10 15.84 -5.37 -71.22
CA ILE A 10 14.69 -5.16 -72.15
C ILE A 10 13.39 -5.72 -71.52
N ILE A 11 12.37 -4.85 -71.36
CA ILE A 11 10.91 -5.10 -71.21
C ILE A 11 10.35 -4.89 -72.66
N PRO A 12 9.23 -5.47 -73.21
CA PRO A 12 7.89 -5.44 -72.60
C PRO A 12 6.79 -6.47 -73.07
N ILE A 13 5.57 -6.26 -72.52
CA ILE A 13 4.21 -6.51 -73.08
C ILE A 13 3.45 -7.83 -72.76
N SER A 14 2.49 -7.67 -71.84
CA SER A 14 1.08 -8.10 -71.77
C SER A 14 0.54 -9.35 -72.48
N SER A 15 -0.30 -10.11 -71.79
CA SER A 15 -1.73 -10.24 -72.15
C SER A 15 -2.57 -10.85 -71.02
N TYR A 16 -3.88 -10.60 -71.12
CA TYR A 16 -4.96 -10.60 -70.13
C TYR A 16 -5.56 -11.96 -69.74
N SER A 17 -6.24 -12.01 -68.58
CA SER A 17 -7.54 -12.66 -68.27
C SER A 17 -7.54 -13.20 -66.83
N SER A 18 -8.51 -13.04 -65.92
CA SER A 18 -9.81 -12.37 -65.84
C SER A 18 -10.24 -12.30 -64.35
N LYS A 19 -11.12 -11.33 -64.06
CA LYS A 19 -11.71 -10.83 -62.78
C LYS A 19 -12.58 -11.86 -62.00
N PRO A 20 -13.01 -11.64 -60.72
CA PRO A 20 -13.58 -10.37 -60.25
C PRO A 20 -13.28 -9.86 -58.82
N THR A 21 -13.30 -8.54 -58.76
CA THR A 21 -13.39 -7.62 -57.61
C THR A 21 -14.80 -7.57 -57.05
N PHE A 22 -14.92 -7.63 -55.72
CA PHE A 22 -16.02 -7.02 -54.96
C PHE A 22 -15.51 -5.75 -54.28
N THR A 23 -16.14 -4.63 -54.60
CA THR A 23 -15.94 -3.31 -54.00
C THR A 23 -16.74 -3.22 -52.69
N CYS A 24 -16.10 -2.78 -51.60
CA CYS A 24 -16.81 -2.34 -50.39
C CYS A 24 -16.61 -0.83 -50.23
N SER A 25 -17.74 -0.11 -50.24
CA SER A 25 -17.86 1.33 -50.07
C SER A 25 -17.90 1.72 -48.58
N CYS A 26 -17.31 2.88 -48.30
CA CYS A 26 -17.17 3.55 -47.02
C CYS A 26 -18.42 3.58 -46.12
N ILE A 27 -18.26 3.27 -44.83
CA ILE A 27 -19.13 3.71 -43.73
C ILE A 27 -18.23 4.17 -42.56
N HIS A 28 -18.66 5.23 -41.89
CA HIS A 28 -17.94 6.06 -40.91
C HIS A 28 -17.16 5.33 -39.81
N ASN A 29 -15.92 5.77 -39.60
CA ASN A 29 -15.11 5.44 -38.42
C ASN A 29 -15.65 6.18 -37.18
N HIS A 30 -16.23 5.44 -36.24
CA HIS A 30 -16.18 5.78 -34.81
C HIS A 30 -15.09 4.88 -34.18
N PRO A 31 -14.09 5.41 -33.46
CA PRO A 31 -13.13 4.58 -32.76
C PRO A 31 -13.61 4.36 -31.32
N ASP A 32 -14.41 3.32 -31.10
CA ASP A 32 -14.45 2.67 -29.78
C ASP A 32 -13.27 1.69 -29.72
N HIS A 33 -12.14 2.15 -29.20
CA HIS A 33 -11.04 1.27 -28.83
C HIS A 33 -11.45 0.42 -27.61
N PRO A 34 -11.20 -0.90 -27.59
CA PRO A 34 -11.29 -1.66 -26.36
C PRO A 34 -10.13 -1.24 -25.45
N THR A 35 -10.42 -0.40 -24.45
CA THR A 35 -9.53 -0.16 -23.32
C THR A 35 -9.14 -1.49 -22.70
N SER A 36 -7.82 -1.74 -22.56
CA SER A 36 -7.30 -2.97 -21.97
C SER A 36 -7.88 -3.18 -20.57
N LEU A 37 -8.03 -4.45 -20.15
CA LEU A 37 -8.51 -4.80 -18.81
C LEU A 37 -7.71 -4.07 -17.71
N SER A 38 -6.39 -3.91 -17.92
CA SER A 38 -5.50 -3.12 -17.07
C SER A 38 -5.92 -1.65 -16.95
N ALA A 39 -6.28 -0.99 -18.08
CA ALA A 39 -6.76 0.39 -18.06
C ALA A 39 -8.08 0.52 -17.28
N ARG A 40 -9.03 -0.40 -17.48
CA ARG A 40 -10.31 -0.40 -16.75
C ARG A 40 -10.14 -0.66 -15.26
N LEU A 41 -9.24 -1.57 -14.87
CA LEU A 41 -8.89 -1.83 -13.47
C LEU A 41 -8.21 -0.62 -12.83
N SER A 42 -7.36 0.10 -13.58
CA SER A 42 -6.72 1.33 -13.10
C SER A 42 -7.71 2.46 -12.87
N GLU A 43 -8.68 2.67 -13.77
CA GLU A 43 -9.73 3.69 -13.63
C GLU A 43 -10.69 3.36 -12.48
N ALA A 44 -11.11 2.10 -12.35
CA ALA A 44 -11.97 1.65 -11.25
C ALA A 44 -11.26 1.81 -9.89
N SER A 45 -9.96 1.50 -9.84
CA SER A 45 -9.12 1.72 -8.66
C SER A 45 -8.99 3.20 -8.31
N LEU A 46 -8.80 4.07 -9.31
CA LEU A 46 -8.72 5.52 -9.10
C LEU A 46 -10.05 6.08 -8.58
N LYS A 47 -11.18 5.71 -9.18
CA LYS A 47 -12.52 6.09 -8.70
C LYS A 47 -12.76 5.62 -7.26
N THR A 48 -12.37 4.39 -6.94
CA THR A 48 -12.52 3.84 -5.58
C THR A 48 -11.65 4.60 -4.56
N THR A 49 -10.43 4.96 -4.93
CA THR A 49 -9.53 5.76 -4.07
C THR A 49 -10.10 7.17 -3.86
N MET A 50 -10.52 7.84 -4.93
CA MET A 50 -11.11 9.18 -4.85
C MET A 50 -12.40 9.20 -4.01
N ASN A 51 -13.20 8.14 -4.08
CA ASN A 51 -14.39 7.98 -3.23
C ASN A 51 -14.05 7.80 -1.74
N ARG A 52 -12.89 7.25 -1.39
CA ARG A 52 -12.47 7.13 0.03
C ARG A 52 -11.92 8.44 0.59
N LEU A 53 -11.36 9.28 -0.27
CA LEU A 53 -10.85 10.60 0.10
C LEU A 53 -11.95 11.67 0.23
N SER A 54 -13.15 11.41 -0.31
CA SER A 54 -14.26 12.37 -0.35
C SER A 54 -15.17 12.34 0.90
N GLY A 55 -14.90 11.46 1.86
CA GLY A 55 -15.64 11.38 3.12
C GLY A 55 -14.80 11.79 4.32
N ILE A 56 -15.47 12.18 5.41
CA ILE A 56 -14.80 12.44 6.70
C ILE A 56 -14.28 11.12 7.25
N ALA A 57 -12.96 10.95 7.23
CA ALA A 57 -12.31 9.79 7.83
C ALA A 57 -12.40 9.86 9.35
N ARG A 58 -12.79 8.76 9.99
CA ARG A 58 -12.80 8.62 11.45
C ARG A 58 -11.38 8.77 12.03
N LEU A 59 -10.42 8.12 11.38
CA LEU A 59 -9.01 8.10 11.75
C LEU A 59 -8.16 8.19 10.49
N MET A 60 -7.10 9.00 10.53
CA MET A 60 -6.02 8.96 9.56
C MET A 60 -4.75 8.53 10.27
N ILE A 61 -4.15 7.40 9.85
CA ILE A 61 -2.84 6.98 10.34
C ILE A 61 -1.79 7.42 9.33
N VAL A 62 -0.82 8.21 9.78
CA VAL A 62 0.33 8.68 9.00
C VAL A 62 1.57 8.04 9.59
N SER A 63 2.10 7.03 8.93
CA SER A 63 3.21 6.24 9.46
C SER A 63 4.43 6.34 8.58
N ASP A 64 5.60 6.53 9.18
CA ASP A 64 6.84 6.13 8.53
C ASP A 64 6.86 4.61 8.27
N LEU A 65 7.71 4.19 7.33
CA LEU A 65 7.86 2.81 6.94
C LEU A 65 9.00 2.11 7.67
N ASP A 66 10.24 2.53 7.43
CA ASP A 66 11.43 1.79 7.84
C ASP A 66 11.61 1.92 9.35
N HIS A 67 11.66 0.81 10.08
CA HIS A 67 11.73 0.78 11.54
C HIS A 67 10.52 1.39 12.28
N THR A 68 9.51 1.90 11.59
CA THR A 68 8.22 2.31 12.16
C THR A 68 7.09 1.33 11.80
N MET A 69 6.65 1.23 10.55
CA MET A 69 5.66 0.23 10.14
C MET A 69 6.29 -1.14 9.89
N VAL A 70 7.47 -1.14 9.26
CA VAL A 70 8.21 -2.33 8.83
C VAL A 70 9.39 -2.54 9.77
N ASP A 71 9.47 -3.74 10.36
CA ASP A 71 10.65 -4.15 11.09
C ASP A 71 11.58 -4.95 10.18
N HIS A 72 12.73 -4.37 9.83
CA HIS A 72 13.74 -5.05 9.01
C HIS A 72 14.44 -6.20 9.75
N HIS A 73 14.30 -6.27 11.08
CA HIS A 73 14.85 -7.34 11.90
C HIS A 73 13.84 -8.46 12.19
N ASP A 74 12.60 -8.34 11.70
CA ASP A 74 11.56 -9.37 11.83
C ASP A 74 11.38 -10.10 10.49
N PRO A 75 12.01 -11.28 10.29
CA PRO A 75 11.81 -12.07 9.08
C PRO A 75 10.37 -12.60 8.97
N GLU A 76 9.66 -12.75 10.09
CA GLU A 76 8.32 -13.31 10.15
C GLU A 76 7.23 -12.25 9.89
N ASN A 77 7.60 -10.96 9.92
CA ASN A 77 6.74 -9.78 9.74
C ASN A 77 5.49 -9.80 10.63
N LEU A 78 5.58 -10.34 11.84
CA LEU A 78 4.43 -10.61 12.70
C LEU A 78 3.71 -9.32 13.10
N SER A 79 4.43 -8.29 13.53
CA SER A 79 3.82 -7.01 13.93
C SER A 79 3.15 -6.30 12.76
N LEU A 80 3.75 -6.35 11.56
CA LEU A 80 3.16 -5.82 10.34
C LEU A 80 1.86 -6.56 9.98
N LEU A 81 1.88 -7.91 9.99
CA LEU A 81 0.70 -8.72 9.69
C LEU A 81 -0.41 -8.56 10.74
N ARG A 82 -0.06 -8.34 12.01
CA ARG A 82 -1.03 -7.97 13.07
C ARG A 82 -1.70 -6.64 12.75
N PHE A 83 -0.92 -5.64 12.33
CA PHE A 83 -1.47 -4.35 11.91
C PHE A 83 -2.36 -4.51 10.67
N ASN A 84 -1.93 -5.28 9.67
CA ASN A 84 -2.72 -5.52 8.45
C ASN A 84 -4.10 -6.09 8.78
N ALA A 85 -4.14 -7.16 9.57
CA ALA A 85 -5.39 -7.80 9.97
C ALA A 85 -6.29 -6.84 10.76
N LEU A 86 -5.71 -6.04 11.66
CA LEU A 86 -6.46 -5.04 12.42
C LEU A 86 -7.04 -3.95 11.52
N TRP A 87 -6.21 -3.41 10.61
CA TRP A 87 -6.58 -2.33 9.71
C TRP A 87 -7.72 -2.74 8.76
N GLU A 88 -7.55 -3.88 8.08
CA GLU A 88 -8.52 -4.35 7.10
C GLU A 88 -9.85 -4.77 7.73
N SER A 89 -9.85 -5.24 8.98
CA SER A 89 -11.07 -5.65 9.67
C SER A 89 -11.83 -4.49 10.34
N ASN A 90 -11.15 -3.44 10.81
CA ASN A 90 -11.78 -2.42 11.67
C ASN A 90 -11.73 -0.98 11.14
N TYR A 91 -10.80 -0.67 10.23
CA TYR A 91 -10.48 0.72 9.88
C TYR A 91 -10.65 1.02 8.40
N ARG A 92 -10.38 0.06 7.51
CA ARG A 92 -10.33 0.29 6.06
C ARG A 92 -11.55 1.04 5.49
N ASN A 93 -12.75 0.69 5.95
CA ASN A 93 -14.00 1.23 5.41
C ASN A 93 -14.23 2.72 5.71
N ASN A 94 -13.66 3.28 6.79
CA ASN A 94 -13.97 4.65 7.24
C ASN A 94 -12.75 5.44 7.75
N SER A 95 -11.55 4.92 7.52
CA SER A 95 -10.28 5.51 7.96
C SER A 95 -9.30 5.55 6.79
N LEU A 96 -8.28 6.41 6.87
CA LEU A 96 -7.28 6.60 5.83
C LEU A 96 -5.90 6.13 6.30
N LEU A 97 -5.22 5.36 5.45
CA LEU A 97 -3.83 4.96 5.69
C LEU A 97 -2.90 5.79 4.82
N VAL A 98 -1.93 6.44 5.45
CA VAL A 98 -0.90 7.24 4.79
C VAL A 98 0.47 6.69 5.17
N PHE A 99 1.27 6.32 4.17
CA PHE A 99 2.68 6.01 4.38
C PHE A 99 3.52 7.25 4.09
N SER A 100 4.37 7.67 5.04
CA SER A 100 5.22 8.86 4.96
C SER A 100 6.68 8.49 5.13
N THR A 101 7.36 8.21 4.02
CA THR A 101 8.69 7.58 4.00
C THR A 101 9.77 8.48 3.41
N GLY A 102 11.02 8.26 3.85
CA GLY A 102 12.20 8.82 3.20
C GLY A 102 12.53 8.20 1.85
N ARG A 103 12.02 6.99 1.57
CA ARG A 103 12.27 6.24 0.33
C ARG A 103 11.76 6.99 -0.89
N SER A 104 12.52 6.92 -1.98
CA SER A 104 12.05 7.27 -3.31
C SER A 104 10.90 6.37 -3.79
N PRO A 105 10.12 6.78 -4.81
CA PRO A 105 9.07 5.94 -5.39
C PRO A 105 9.55 4.57 -5.87
N THR A 106 10.81 4.48 -6.34
CA THR A 106 11.43 3.23 -6.75
C THR A 106 11.65 2.31 -5.55
N LEU A 107 12.33 2.79 -4.51
CA LEU A 107 12.63 1.99 -3.30
C LEU A 107 11.38 1.64 -2.50
N TYR A 108 10.34 2.48 -2.55
CA TYR A 108 9.03 2.17 -1.97
C TYR A 108 8.36 1.00 -2.70
N LYS A 109 8.36 1.01 -4.04
CA LYS A 109 7.82 -0.09 -4.84
C LYS A 109 8.58 -1.40 -4.62
N GLU A 110 9.89 -1.34 -4.42
CA GLU A 110 10.72 -2.50 -4.05
C GLU A 110 10.34 -3.04 -2.68
N LEU A 111 10.26 -2.19 -1.65
CA LEU A 111 9.84 -2.61 -0.31
C LEU A 111 8.47 -3.29 -0.32
N ARG A 112 7.53 -2.76 -1.11
CA ARG A 112 6.19 -3.38 -1.28
C ARG A 112 6.24 -4.78 -1.89
N LYS A 113 7.26 -5.10 -2.71
CA LYS A 113 7.46 -6.46 -3.26
C LYS A 113 8.09 -7.38 -2.22
N GLU A 114 8.95 -6.85 -1.35
CA GLU A 114 9.67 -7.62 -0.32
C GLU A 114 8.80 -7.93 0.89
N LYS A 115 8.00 -6.94 1.33
CA LYS A 115 7.25 -7.01 2.59
C LYS A 115 5.74 -7.15 2.34
N PRO A 116 4.99 -7.84 3.22
CA PRO A 116 3.54 -8.00 3.08
C PRO A 116 2.80 -6.71 3.50
N MET A 117 3.05 -5.62 2.77
CA MET A 117 2.47 -4.31 3.08
C MET A 117 1.07 -4.15 2.49
N LEU A 118 0.19 -3.48 3.24
CA LEU A 118 -1.08 -3.00 2.69
C LEU A 118 -0.87 -1.92 1.63
N THR A 119 -1.88 -1.72 0.79
CA THR A 119 -1.97 -0.57 -0.11
C THR A 119 -2.54 0.63 0.67
N PRO A 120 -1.75 1.72 0.87
CA PRO A 120 -2.25 2.92 1.53
C PRO A 120 -3.20 3.71 0.61
N ASP A 121 -3.92 4.66 1.20
CA ASP A 121 -4.72 5.66 0.47
C ASP A 121 -3.81 6.73 -0.15
N ILE A 122 -2.81 7.15 0.61
CA ILE A 122 -1.86 8.21 0.22
C ILE A 122 -0.44 7.73 0.52
N THR A 123 0.48 8.07 -0.37
CA THR A 123 1.92 7.90 -0.14
C THR A 123 2.61 9.24 -0.19
N ILE A 124 3.26 9.60 0.90
CA ILE A 124 4.21 10.70 1.01
C ILE A 124 5.61 10.07 0.93
N MET A 125 6.40 10.42 -0.07
CA MET A 125 7.69 9.79 -0.36
C MET A 125 8.81 10.83 -0.42
N SER A 126 10.05 10.37 -0.52
CA SER A 126 11.22 11.22 -0.72
C SER A 126 11.29 12.34 0.34
N VAL A 127 11.03 11.97 1.60
CA VAL A 127 11.03 12.88 2.76
C VAL A 127 10.00 14.02 2.62
N GLY A 128 8.83 13.72 2.05
CA GLY A 128 7.76 14.70 1.91
C GLY A 128 7.82 15.56 0.65
N THR A 129 8.66 15.22 -0.32
CA THR A 129 8.73 15.97 -1.58
C THR A 129 7.76 15.46 -2.64
N GLU A 130 7.20 14.27 -2.46
CA GLU A 130 6.25 13.67 -3.40
C GLU A 130 5.01 13.18 -2.63
N ILE A 131 3.82 13.61 -3.04
CA ILE A 131 2.52 13.11 -2.54
C ILE A 131 1.84 12.40 -3.69
N THR A 132 1.37 11.17 -3.45
CA THR A 132 0.70 10.35 -4.46
C THR A 132 -0.54 9.65 -3.90
N TYR A 133 -1.51 9.36 -4.76
CA TYR A 133 -2.79 8.78 -4.38
C TYR A 133 -3.04 7.39 -4.99
N GLY A 134 -3.55 6.49 -4.16
CA GLY A 134 -4.09 5.19 -4.56
C GLY A 134 -3.10 4.22 -5.19
N ASN A 135 -3.64 3.15 -5.79
CA ASN A 135 -2.82 2.08 -6.40
C ASN A 135 -1.90 2.58 -7.52
N SER A 136 -2.38 3.51 -8.35
CA SER A 136 -1.64 4.05 -9.49
C SER A 136 -0.58 5.07 -9.07
N MET A 137 -0.55 5.47 -7.79
CA MET A 137 0.35 6.48 -7.25
C MET A 137 0.31 7.79 -8.07
N VAL A 138 -0.89 8.30 -8.33
CA VAL A 138 -1.08 9.54 -9.10
C VAL A 138 -0.51 10.72 -8.29
N PRO A 139 0.42 11.51 -8.84
CA PRO A 139 1.00 12.66 -8.15
C PRO A 139 -0.04 13.73 -7.76
N ASP A 140 0.21 14.46 -6.68
CA ASP A 140 -0.50 15.69 -6.35
C ASP A 140 0.14 16.88 -7.07
N ASP A 141 -0.46 17.31 -8.18
CA ASP A 141 0.07 18.44 -8.97
C ASP A 141 0.11 19.75 -8.16
N GLY A 142 -0.85 19.96 -7.25
CA GLY A 142 -0.87 21.14 -6.38
C GLY A 142 0.32 21.17 -5.42
N TRP A 143 0.77 20.03 -4.93
CA TRP A 143 1.96 19.90 -4.09
C TRP A 143 3.23 20.16 -4.89
N VAL A 144 3.31 19.63 -6.12
CA VAL A 144 4.44 19.89 -7.02
C VAL A 144 4.60 21.39 -7.28
N GLU A 145 3.51 22.09 -7.61
CA GLU A 145 3.55 23.54 -7.83
C GLU A 145 3.86 24.33 -6.56
N PHE A 146 3.38 23.87 -5.40
CA PHE A 146 3.74 24.48 -4.12
C PHE A 146 5.26 24.40 -3.86
N LEU A 147 5.88 23.25 -4.16
CA LEU A 147 7.31 23.04 -3.97
C LEU A 147 8.22 23.73 -5.00
N ASN A 148 7.68 24.16 -6.14
CA ASN A 148 8.44 24.92 -7.15
C ASN A 148 8.80 26.33 -6.68
N GLN A 149 8.15 26.86 -5.63
CA GLN A 149 8.38 28.21 -5.15
C GLN A 149 9.80 28.37 -4.58
N LYS A 150 10.60 29.23 -5.23
CA LYS A 150 12.00 29.51 -4.88
C LYS A 150 12.87 28.25 -4.75
N TRP A 151 12.60 27.27 -5.61
CA TRP A 151 13.39 26.06 -5.74
C TRP A 151 14.01 25.98 -7.14
N ASP A 152 15.31 25.74 -7.22
CA ASP A 152 15.99 25.40 -8.46
C ASP A 152 17.03 24.30 -8.19
N ARG A 153 16.69 23.08 -8.65
CA ARG A 153 17.54 21.89 -8.48
C ARG A 153 18.91 22.05 -9.16
N ASN A 154 19.01 22.80 -10.25
CA ASN A 154 20.26 22.99 -10.97
C ASN A 154 21.22 23.85 -10.14
N ILE A 155 20.72 24.93 -9.53
CA ILE A 155 21.49 25.76 -8.61
C ILE A 155 21.92 24.94 -7.38
N VAL A 156 21.01 24.12 -6.83
CA VAL A 156 21.35 23.20 -5.73
C VAL A 156 22.52 22.31 -6.11
N SER A 157 22.42 21.64 -7.25
CA SER A 157 23.46 20.75 -7.76
C SER A 157 24.78 21.48 -8.08
N GLU A 158 24.72 22.74 -8.52
CA GLU A 158 25.89 23.58 -8.80
C GLU A 158 26.66 23.91 -7.51
N GLU A 159 25.97 24.38 -6.46
CA GLU A 159 26.61 24.76 -5.21
C GLU A 159 27.12 23.54 -4.43
N THR A 160 26.36 22.44 -4.38
CA THR A 160 26.80 21.25 -3.66
C THR A 160 28.02 20.59 -4.28
N LYS A 161 28.19 20.66 -5.61
CA LYS A 161 29.40 20.16 -6.30
C LYS A 161 30.69 20.86 -5.87
N LYS A 162 30.60 22.06 -5.27
CA LYS A 162 31.75 22.83 -4.79
C LYS A 162 32.24 22.33 -3.41
N ILE A 163 31.55 21.38 -2.78
CA ILE A 163 31.88 20.84 -1.46
C ILE A 163 32.39 19.41 -1.61
N SER A 164 33.68 19.19 -1.34
CA SER A 164 34.35 17.89 -1.53
C SER A 164 33.90 16.80 -0.55
N GLU A 165 33.32 17.19 0.58
CA GLU A 165 32.91 16.32 1.67
C GLU A 165 31.54 15.68 1.42
N LEU A 166 30.80 16.13 0.40
CA LEU A 166 29.51 15.59 0.01
C LEU A 166 29.69 14.51 -1.07
N THR A 167 29.21 13.31 -0.79
CA THR A 167 29.14 12.23 -1.78
C THR A 167 27.70 12.04 -2.21
N LEU A 168 27.40 12.06 -3.50
CA LEU A 168 26.02 11.82 -3.98
C LEU A 168 25.54 10.40 -3.59
N GLN A 169 24.28 10.31 -3.16
CA GLN A 169 23.59 9.02 -3.06
C GLN A 169 23.20 8.51 -4.47
N SER A 170 22.60 7.31 -4.53
CA SER A 170 22.18 6.68 -5.79
C SER A 170 21.23 7.57 -6.61
N GLU A 171 21.17 7.33 -7.93
CA GLU A 171 20.30 8.07 -8.85
C GLU A 171 18.82 7.98 -8.45
N THR A 172 18.38 6.85 -7.89
CA THR A 172 17.01 6.65 -7.39
C THR A 172 16.63 7.65 -6.30
N GLU A 173 17.60 8.12 -5.51
CA GLU A 173 17.42 9.08 -4.42
C GLU A 173 17.56 10.54 -4.86
N GLN A 174 17.85 10.78 -6.15
CA GLN A 174 17.87 12.11 -6.74
C GLN A 174 16.51 12.39 -7.40
N ARG A 175 15.73 13.32 -6.84
CA ARG A 175 14.36 13.64 -7.28
C ARG A 175 14.25 15.09 -7.74
N PRO A 176 13.13 15.50 -8.39
CA PRO A 176 12.94 16.88 -8.82
C PRO A 176 13.06 17.91 -7.69
N HIS A 177 12.60 17.57 -6.48
CA HIS A 177 12.63 18.42 -5.29
C HIS A 177 13.48 17.86 -4.14
N LYS A 178 14.38 16.91 -4.42
CA LYS A 178 15.30 16.32 -3.43
C LYS A 178 16.67 16.04 -4.06
N VAL A 179 17.73 16.52 -3.41
CA VAL A 179 19.12 16.17 -3.75
C VAL A 179 19.79 15.59 -2.51
N SER A 180 20.25 14.35 -2.61
CA SER A 180 20.64 13.53 -1.45
C SER A 180 22.13 13.20 -1.46
N PHE A 181 22.78 13.31 -0.30
CA PHE A 181 24.21 13.10 -0.11
C PHE A 181 24.52 12.24 1.11
N TYR A 182 25.74 11.68 1.14
CA TYR A 182 26.39 11.18 2.34
C TYR A 182 27.40 12.22 2.86
N VAL A 183 27.43 12.40 4.18
CA VAL A 183 28.34 13.31 4.89
C VAL A 183 28.76 12.71 6.22
N LYS A 184 30.01 12.98 6.64
CA LYS A 184 30.49 12.56 7.98
C LYS A 184 29.82 13.39 9.08
N LYS A 185 29.45 12.74 10.19
CA LYS A 185 28.75 13.36 11.32
C LYS A 185 29.44 14.62 11.87
N ASP A 186 30.78 14.61 11.97
CA ASP A 186 31.57 15.72 12.47
C ASP A 186 31.62 16.94 11.52
N LYS A 187 31.21 16.77 10.25
CA LYS A 187 31.18 17.82 9.22
C LYS A 187 29.79 18.31 8.88
N ALA A 188 28.75 17.56 9.24
CA ALA A 188 27.37 17.82 8.81
C ALA A 188 26.90 19.23 9.18
N GLN A 189 27.07 19.65 10.45
CA GLN A 189 26.60 20.95 10.94
C GLN A 189 27.25 22.14 10.21
N ASP A 190 28.58 22.11 10.03
CA ASP A 190 29.31 23.19 9.35
C ASP A 190 28.91 23.29 7.87
N ILE A 191 28.77 22.15 7.19
CA ILE A 191 28.35 22.08 5.79
C ILE A 191 26.91 22.59 5.62
N MET A 192 25.99 22.16 6.49
CA MET A 192 24.61 22.63 6.48
C MET A 192 24.54 24.15 6.60
N LYS A 193 25.27 24.73 7.56
CA LYS A 193 25.32 26.19 7.74
C LYS A 193 25.87 26.91 6.52
N ALA A 194 26.96 26.42 5.95
CA ALA A 194 27.58 27.01 4.76
C ALA A 194 26.67 26.93 3.52
N LEU A 195 25.99 25.79 3.31
CA LEU A 195 25.04 25.61 2.23
C LEU A 195 23.82 26.52 2.38
N SER A 196 23.23 26.61 3.58
CA SER A 196 22.09 27.49 3.83
C SER A 196 22.39 28.93 3.41
N THR A 197 23.54 29.48 3.79
CA THR A 197 23.95 30.84 3.38
C THR A 197 24.10 30.97 1.87
N ARG A 198 24.77 30.02 1.21
CA ARG A 198 24.96 30.05 -0.26
C ARG A 198 23.65 29.98 -1.03
N PHE A 199 22.71 29.16 -0.56
CA PHE A 199 21.41 29.02 -1.20
C PHE A 199 20.56 30.29 -1.04
N GLU A 200 20.59 30.90 0.13
CA GLU A 200 19.93 32.19 0.39
C GLU A 200 20.50 33.30 -0.51
N GLU A 201 21.83 33.37 -0.66
CA GLU A 201 22.50 34.33 -1.58
C GLU A 201 22.12 34.13 -3.05
N ARG A 202 21.75 32.90 -3.44
CA ARG A 202 21.26 32.55 -4.78
C ARG A 202 19.73 32.68 -4.92
N GLY A 203 19.05 33.16 -3.89
CA GLY A 203 17.60 33.40 -3.88
C GLY A 203 16.75 32.13 -3.71
N LEU A 204 17.34 31.04 -3.22
CA LEU A 204 16.62 29.80 -2.94
C LEU A 204 16.18 29.73 -1.47
N ASP A 205 14.97 29.24 -1.25
CA ASP A 205 14.48 28.89 0.09
C ASP A 205 14.57 27.36 0.24
N VAL A 206 15.58 26.87 0.95
CA VAL A 206 15.84 25.42 1.10
C VAL A 206 15.82 24.97 2.55
N LYS A 207 15.38 23.73 2.75
CA LYS A 207 15.53 22.95 3.97
C LYS A 207 16.62 21.91 3.78
N ILE A 208 17.53 21.81 4.75
CA ILE A 208 18.57 20.77 4.76
C ILE A 208 18.29 19.85 5.94
N ILE A 209 18.10 18.56 5.66
CA ILE A 209 17.80 17.54 6.66
C ILE A 209 19.01 16.62 6.78
N TYR A 210 19.49 16.40 8.00
CA TYR A 210 20.50 15.39 8.31
C TYR A 210 19.85 14.28 9.13
N SER A 211 20.01 13.03 8.70
CA SER A 211 19.38 11.87 9.34
C SER A 211 20.22 10.60 9.21
N GLY A 212 19.89 9.55 9.97
CA GLY A 212 20.55 8.25 9.89
C GLY A 212 22.05 8.27 10.23
N GLY A 213 22.56 9.36 10.81
CA GLY A 213 23.98 9.53 11.12
C GLY A 213 24.90 9.76 9.92
N MET A 214 24.39 9.80 8.69
CA MET A 214 25.21 10.03 7.49
C MET A 214 24.49 10.69 6.32
N ASP A 215 23.16 10.68 6.29
CA ASP A 215 22.38 11.16 5.14
C ASP A 215 22.11 12.65 5.26
N LEU A 216 22.31 13.38 4.16
CA LEU A 216 22.01 14.82 4.05
C LEU A 216 21.15 15.08 2.81
N ASP A 217 19.94 15.56 3.04
CA ASP A 217 18.97 15.89 1.99
C ASP A 217 18.81 17.41 1.87
N VAL A 218 18.91 17.93 0.65
CA VAL A 218 18.57 19.32 0.31
C VAL A 218 17.23 19.34 -0.41
N LEU A 219 16.25 20.02 0.18
CA LEU A 219 14.85 20.07 -0.25
C LEU A 219 14.36 21.54 -0.31
N PRO A 220 13.24 21.85 -0.97
CA PRO A 220 12.56 23.13 -0.80
C PRO A 220 12.20 23.39 0.67
N GLN A 221 12.20 24.65 1.11
CA GLN A 221 11.88 25.01 2.51
C GLN A 221 10.48 24.52 2.94
N GLY A 222 9.52 24.54 2.02
CA GLY A 222 8.16 24.06 2.22
C GLY A 222 8.00 22.53 2.19
N ALA A 223 9.05 21.77 1.92
CA ALA A 223 9.00 20.30 1.92
C ALA A 223 9.19 19.71 3.33
N GLY A 224 9.19 18.38 3.44
CA GLY A 224 9.30 17.65 4.72
C GLY A 224 8.02 16.87 5.03
N LYS A 225 8.16 15.78 5.80
CA LYS A 225 7.02 14.91 6.16
C LYS A 225 5.91 15.69 6.88
N GLY A 226 6.28 16.57 7.81
CA GLY A 226 5.33 17.44 8.51
C GLY A 226 4.63 18.44 7.59
N GLN A 227 5.37 19.11 6.71
CA GLN A 227 4.77 20.06 5.77
C GLN A 227 3.84 19.39 4.76
N ALA A 228 4.20 18.21 4.26
CA ALA A 228 3.32 17.41 3.40
C ALA A 228 2.02 17.02 4.13
N LEU A 229 2.11 16.63 5.42
CA LEU A 229 0.93 16.36 6.24
C LEU A 229 0.08 17.63 6.46
N ALA A 230 0.71 18.76 6.77
CA ALA A 230 0.02 20.03 6.94
C ALA A 230 -0.73 20.45 5.67
N TYR A 231 -0.13 20.26 4.50
CA TYR A 231 -0.75 20.48 3.19
C TYR A 231 -1.99 19.59 3.00
N LEU A 232 -1.88 18.28 3.27
CA LEU A 232 -3.00 17.34 3.17
C LEU A 232 -4.15 17.71 4.11
N LEU A 233 -3.86 18.02 5.37
CA LEU A 233 -4.88 18.42 6.35
C LEU A 233 -5.57 19.72 5.93
N LYS A 234 -4.82 20.69 5.41
CA LYS A 234 -5.39 21.94 4.85
C LYS A 234 -6.30 21.66 3.67
N LYS A 235 -5.88 20.77 2.76
CA LYS A 235 -6.66 20.35 1.58
C LYS A 235 -7.97 19.67 2.02
N PHE A 236 -7.90 18.68 2.91
CA PHE A 236 -9.09 18.03 3.45
C PHE A 236 -10.03 19.00 4.17
N LYS A 237 -9.49 19.95 4.94
CA LYS A 237 -10.30 20.99 5.57
C LYS A 237 -11.04 21.87 4.56
N ALA A 238 -10.37 22.26 3.47
CA ALA A 238 -10.98 23.04 2.40
C ALA A 238 -12.08 22.27 1.66
N GLU A 239 -11.93 20.94 1.54
CA GLU A 239 -12.89 20.04 0.91
C GLU A 239 -14.02 19.58 1.86
N GLY A 240 -13.99 19.98 3.14
CA GLY A 240 -14.98 19.58 4.15
C GLY A 240 -14.80 18.17 4.71
N ASN A 241 -13.66 17.53 4.43
CA ASN A 241 -13.38 16.11 4.72
C ASN A 241 -12.23 15.92 5.72
N LEU A 242 -11.99 16.91 6.59
CA LEU A 242 -10.92 16.84 7.61
C LEU A 242 -11.11 15.58 8.48
N PRO A 243 -10.09 14.70 8.61
CA PRO A 243 -10.18 13.53 9.47
C PRO A 243 -10.50 13.89 10.92
N SER A 244 -11.37 13.11 11.56
CA SER A 244 -11.77 13.37 12.96
C SER A 244 -10.61 13.18 13.94
N ASN A 245 -9.72 12.23 13.64
CA ASN A 245 -8.49 11.99 14.39
C ASN A 245 -7.34 11.74 13.42
N THR A 246 -6.15 12.19 13.79
CA THR A 246 -4.92 11.89 13.06
C THR A 246 -3.90 11.29 14.03
N LEU A 247 -3.32 10.14 13.69
CA LEU A 247 -2.24 9.50 14.44
C LEU A 247 -0.98 9.49 13.58
N VAL A 248 0.06 10.21 14.00
CA VAL A 248 1.38 10.19 13.37
C VAL A 248 2.29 9.19 14.06
N CYS A 249 3.06 8.44 13.27
CA CYS A 249 3.96 7.38 13.75
C CYS A 249 5.34 7.57 13.14
N GLY A 250 6.39 7.53 13.96
CA GLY A 250 7.77 7.68 13.49
C GLY A 250 8.80 7.11 14.46
N ASP A 251 10.04 7.03 14.01
CA ASP A 251 11.17 6.51 14.77
C ASP A 251 12.42 7.38 14.66
N SER A 252 12.55 8.28 13.67
CA SER A 252 13.79 9.00 13.40
C SER A 252 13.61 10.53 13.27
N GLY A 253 14.73 11.24 13.09
CA GLY A 253 14.73 12.70 13.01
C GLY A 253 13.91 13.29 11.85
N ASN A 254 13.75 12.56 10.74
CA ASN A 254 12.93 13.02 9.61
C ASN A 254 11.42 12.97 9.90
N ASP A 255 11.01 12.34 11.00
CA ASP A 255 9.63 12.26 11.47
C ASP A 255 9.27 13.36 12.47
N ALA A 256 10.25 14.04 13.06
CA ALA A 256 10.04 15.02 14.12
C ALA A 256 8.98 16.09 13.77
N GLU A 257 8.98 16.57 12.52
CA GLU A 257 8.00 17.57 12.08
C GLU A 257 6.54 17.04 12.06
N LEU A 258 6.32 15.73 11.94
CA LEU A 258 4.97 15.15 12.02
C LEU A 258 4.35 15.38 13.41
N PHE A 259 5.16 15.29 14.46
CA PHE A 259 4.74 15.47 15.85
C PHE A 259 4.49 16.94 16.23
N SER A 260 4.99 17.88 15.43
CA SER A 260 4.73 19.32 15.59
C SER A 260 3.39 19.77 15.01
N ILE A 261 2.68 18.90 14.27
CA ILE A 261 1.41 19.25 13.67
C ILE A 261 0.36 19.44 14.76
N PRO A 262 -0.37 20.58 14.78
CA PRO A 262 -1.40 20.81 15.78
C PRO A 262 -2.49 19.72 15.73
N ASP A 263 -3.00 19.38 16.91
CA ASP A 263 -4.14 18.49 17.11
C ASP A 263 -3.99 17.04 16.64
N VAL A 264 -2.78 16.58 16.32
CA VAL A 264 -2.51 15.16 16.05
C VAL A 264 -2.20 14.39 17.34
N HIS A 265 -2.51 13.10 17.33
CA HIS A 265 -1.91 12.12 18.23
C HIS A 265 -0.58 11.65 17.64
N GLY A 266 0.41 11.38 18.47
CA GLY A 266 1.75 10.95 18.04
C GLY A 266 2.23 9.73 18.81
N VAL A 267 2.86 8.80 18.08
CA VAL A 267 3.60 7.69 18.67
C VAL A 267 5.02 7.61 18.13
N MET A 268 5.99 7.72 19.04
CA MET A 268 7.35 7.27 18.79
C MET A 268 7.40 5.79 19.16
N VAL A 269 7.78 4.92 18.23
CA VAL A 269 7.90 3.48 18.51
C VAL A 269 9.07 3.21 19.47
N SER A 270 9.06 2.09 20.19
CA SER A 270 10.05 1.83 21.25
C SER A 270 11.51 1.77 20.76
N ASN A 271 11.69 1.60 19.46
CA ASN A 271 12.97 1.57 18.77
C ASN A 271 13.33 2.90 18.10
N ALA A 272 12.71 4.00 18.54
CA ALA A 272 13.03 5.33 18.07
C ALA A 272 14.50 5.68 18.33
N GLN A 273 15.09 6.37 17.36
CA GLN A 273 16.46 6.84 17.36
C GLN A 273 16.64 8.00 18.34
N GLU A 274 17.90 8.20 18.75
CA GLU A 274 18.26 9.19 19.75
C GLU A 274 17.82 10.61 19.36
N GLU A 275 17.93 10.99 18.09
CA GLU A 275 17.57 12.32 17.63
C GLU A 275 16.08 12.65 17.79
N LEU A 276 15.19 11.66 17.60
CA LEU A 276 13.75 11.87 17.79
C LEU A 276 13.40 11.95 19.28
N LEU A 277 14.06 11.15 20.12
CA LEU A 277 13.88 11.19 21.57
C LEU A 277 14.38 12.50 22.18
N GLN A 278 15.52 13.01 21.70
CA GLN A 278 16.04 14.33 22.07
C GLN A 278 15.08 15.44 21.62
N TRP A 279 14.57 15.37 20.39
CA TRP A 279 13.55 16.29 19.91
C TRP A 279 12.31 16.28 20.81
N HIS A 280 11.80 15.10 21.17
CA HIS A 280 10.64 14.97 22.06
C HIS A 280 10.91 15.57 23.44
N ALA A 281 12.07 15.29 24.05
CA ALA A 281 12.44 15.84 25.35
C ALA A 281 12.48 17.38 25.34
N ALA A 282 12.88 17.99 24.22
CA ALA A 282 12.98 19.43 24.07
C ALA A 282 11.65 20.12 23.68
N ASN A 283 10.80 19.45 22.90
CA ASN A 283 9.65 20.10 22.24
C ASN A 283 8.27 19.57 22.68
N ALA A 284 8.20 18.34 23.18
CA ALA A 284 6.92 17.61 23.32
C ALA A 284 6.78 16.83 24.63
N LYS A 285 7.73 16.96 25.57
CA LYS A 285 7.79 16.17 26.81
C LYS A 285 6.49 16.14 27.62
N ASP A 286 5.79 17.28 27.69
CA ASP A 286 4.56 17.44 28.46
C ASP A 286 3.30 17.40 27.58
N ASN A 287 3.41 17.00 26.31
CA ASN A 287 2.27 16.89 25.40
C ASN A 287 1.55 15.56 25.61
N PRO A 288 0.33 15.54 26.18
CA PRO A 288 -0.39 14.30 26.46
C PRO A 288 -0.89 13.59 25.18
N LYS A 289 -0.81 14.23 24.01
CA LYS A 289 -1.16 13.63 22.72
C LYS A 289 0.02 12.88 22.09
N ILE A 290 1.20 12.87 22.71
CA ILE A 290 2.39 12.18 22.19
C ILE A 290 2.86 11.16 23.22
N ILE A 291 3.13 9.94 22.75
CA ILE A 291 3.70 8.87 23.59
C ILE A 291 4.97 8.29 22.97
N HIS A 292 5.84 7.80 23.85
CA HIS A 292 6.87 6.83 23.50
C HIS A 292 6.33 5.43 23.83
N ALA A 293 6.04 4.65 22.79
CA ALA A 293 5.48 3.31 22.95
C ALA A 293 6.50 2.35 23.59
N THR A 294 6.00 1.36 24.33
CA THR A 294 6.81 0.26 24.83
C THR A 294 7.03 -0.83 23.79
N GLN A 295 6.20 -0.83 22.73
CA GLN A 295 6.23 -1.80 21.65
C GLN A 295 6.98 -1.27 20.42
N ARG A 296 7.65 -2.18 19.72
CA ARG A 296 8.48 -1.92 18.55
C ARG A 296 7.64 -1.86 17.27
N CYS A 297 8.03 -0.99 16.35
CA CYS A 297 7.45 -0.85 15.01
C CYS A 297 5.90 -0.86 15.00
N ALA A 298 5.27 -1.61 14.10
CA ALA A 298 3.80 -1.66 13.95
C ALA A 298 3.05 -2.07 15.23
N ALA A 299 3.68 -2.81 16.15
CA ALA A 299 3.07 -3.11 17.44
C ALA A 299 2.96 -1.86 18.33
N GLY A 300 3.89 -0.90 18.21
CA GLY A 300 3.81 0.42 18.83
C GLY A 300 2.64 1.24 18.29
N ILE A 301 2.36 1.15 16.99
CA ILE A 301 1.20 1.80 16.37
C ILE A 301 -0.11 1.22 16.93
N ILE A 302 -0.22 -0.10 17.02
CA ILE A 302 -1.38 -0.77 17.63
C ILE A 302 -1.54 -0.36 19.10
N GLN A 303 -0.44 -0.29 19.85
CA GLN A 303 -0.45 0.20 21.24
C GLN A 303 -1.00 1.63 21.33
N ALA A 304 -0.58 2.53 20.44
CA ALA A 304 -1.04 3.92 20.42
C ALA A 304 -2.53 4.05 20.11
N ILE A 305 -3.05 3.25 19.18
CA ILE A 305 -4.50 3.17 18.89
C ILE A 305 -5.29 2.90 20.18
N GLY A 306 -4.85 1.92 20.98
CA GLY A 306 -5.48 1.59 22.26
C GLY A 306 -5.28 2.68 23.32
N HIS A 307 -4.06 3.21 23.44
CA HIS A 307 -3.71 4.24 24.42
C HIS A 307 -4.55 5.52 24.26
N PHE A 308 -4.72 5.99 23.02
CA PHE A 308 -5.49 7.19 22.71
C PHE A 308 -6.99 6.92 22.50
N ASN A 309 -7.46 5.68 22.71
CA ASN A 309 -8.84 5.26 22.50
C ASN A 309 -9.37 5.60 21.08
N LEU A 310 -8.52 5.40 20.06
CA LEU A 310 -8.85 5.70 18.66
C LEU A 310 -9.71 4.59 18.01
N GLY A 311 -9.83 3.43 18.66
CA GLY A 311 -10.68 2.32 18.26
C GLY A 311 -10.19 0.97 18.79
N PRO A 312 -10.73 -0.15 18.26
CA PRO A 312 -10.25 -1.47 18.58
C PRO A 312 -8.74 -1.61 18.33
N SER A 313 -8.00 -2.10 19.33
CA SER A 313 -6.54 -2.28 19.27
C SER A 313 -6.11 -3.73 19.45
N THR A 314 -7.04 -4.68 19.38
CA THR A 314 -6.74 -6.12 19.41
C THR A 314 -6.77 -6.65 17.99
N SER A 315 -5.63 -7.12 17.48
CA SER A 315 -5.57 -7.70 16.14
C SER A 315 -6.36 -9.02 16.10
N PRO A 316 -7.18 -9.28 15.06
CA PRO A 316 -7.79 -10.61 14.86
C PRO A 316 -6.75 -11.73 14.81
N ARG A 317 -5.49 -11.41 14.47
CA ARG A 317 -4.38 -12.36 14.43
C ARG A 317 -3.93 -12.84 15.81
N ASP A 318 -4.23 -12.07 16.86
CA ASP A 318 -3.91 -12.39 18.26
C ASP A 318 -5.00 -13.26 18.92
N VAL A 319 -6.18 -13.38 18.29
CA VAL A 319 -7.29 -14.17 18.80
C VAL A 319 -7.03 -15.65 18.52
N THR A 320 -6.89 -16.47 19.57
CA THR A 320 -6.61 -17.90 19.47
C THR A 320 -7.81 -18.69 18.95
N ASP A 321 -8.99 -18.39 19.50
CA ASP A 321 -10.26 -18.99 19.07
C ASP A 321 -11.08 -18.01 18.24
N LEU A 322 -10.93 -18.11 16.91
CA LEU A 322 -11.68 -17.30 15.95
C LEU A 322 -13.21 -17.58 15.99
N SER A 323 -13.66 -18.67 16.65
CA SER A 323 -15.08 -19.00 16.77
C SER A 323 -15.81 -18.25 17.89
N ASN A 324 -15.08 -17.64 18.83
CA ASN A 324 -15.63 -17.00 20.03
C ASN A 324 -15.71 -15.47 19.97
N SER A 325 -15.62 -14.87 18.78
CA SER A 325 -15.76 -13.41 18.63
C SER A 325 -17.22 -12.98 18.85
N LYS A 326 -17.51 -12.41 20.03
CA LYS A 326 -18.79 -11.76 20.33
C LYS A 326 -18.91 -10.46 19.53
N MET A 327 -19.34 -10.56 18.29
CA MET A 327 -19.66 -9.38 17.48
C MET A 327 -21.05 -8.86 17.86
N GLU A 328 -21.19 -7.54 17.92
CA GLU A 328 -22.47 -6.88 18.21
C GLU A 328 -23.31 -6.62 16.94
N LYS A 329 -22.64 -6.64 15.78
CA LYS A 329 -23.25 -6.45 14.45
C LYS A 329 -22.48 -7.24 13.39
N PHE A 330 -23.12 -7.50 12.25
CA PHE A 330 -22.44 -8.05 11.09
C PHE A 330 -21.36 -7.09 10.57
N ASP A 331 -20.17 -7.63 10.31
CA ASP A 331 -19.07 -6.90 9.69
C ASP A 331 -18.45 -7.77 8.57
N PRO A 332 -18.82 -7.51 7.31
CA PRO A 332 -18.29 -8.24 6.16
C PRO A 332 -16.76 -8.23 6.07
N ALA A 333 -16.10 -7.15 6.50
CA ALA A 333 -14.65 -7.03 6.41
C ALA A 333 -13.97 -7.92 7.46
N TYR A 334 -14.51 -7.93 8.69
CA TYR A 334 -14.03 -8.84 9.74
C TYR A 334 -14.20 -10.31 9.34
N GLU A 335 -15.32 -10.70 8.74
CA GLU A 335 -15.56 -12.08 8.29
C GLU A 335 -14.54 -12.54 7.23
N VAL A 336 -14.21 -11.68 6.27
CA VAL A 336 -13.17 -11.96 5.26
C VAL A 336 -11.80 -12.14 5.92
N VAL A 337 -11.40 -11.20 6.79
CA VAL A 337 -10.11 -11.28 7.50
C VAL A 337 -10.02 -12.55 8.34
N LYS A 338 -11.08 -12.85 9.11
CA LYS A 338 -11.19 -14.05 9.95
C LYS A 338 -11.06 -15.33 9.12
N PHE A 339 -11.72 -15.42 7.97
CA PHE A 339 -11.64 -16.57 7.08
C PHE A 339 -10.21 -16.82 6.61
N TYR A 340 -9.50 -15.79 6.12
CA TYR A 340 -8.14 -15.97 5.61
C TYR A 340 -7.08 -16.18 6.70
N LEU A 341 -7.32 -15.70 7.93
CA LEU A 341 -6.50 -16.07 9.09
C LEU A 341 -6.68 -17.54 9.46
N PHE A 342 -7.92 -18.06 9.44
CA PHE A 342 -8.17 -19.48 9.62
C PHE A 342 -7.47 -20.28 8.50
N TYR A 343 -7.61 -19.86 7.24
CA TYR A 343 -6.97 -20.51 6.10
C TYR A 343 -5.43 -20.58 6.25
N GLU A 344 -4.79 -19.48 6.68
CA GLU A 344 -3.35 -19.49 6.97
C GLU A 344 -2.99 -20.53 8.02
N ARG A 345 -3.66 -20.50 9.18
CA ARG A 345 -3.41 -21.41 10.31
C ARG A 345 -3.68 -22.86 9.93
N TRP A 346 -4.72 -23.12 9.13
CA TRP A 346 -5.07 -24.44 8.62
C TRP A 346 -3.94 -25.03 7.77
N ARG A 347 -3.43 -24.27 6.80
CA ARG A 347 -2.32 -24.73 5.95
C ARG A 347 -1.03 -24.92 6.71
N ARG A 348 -0.83 -24.22 7.82
CA ARG A 348 0.34 -24.36 8.70
C ARG A 348 0.19 -25.43 9.78
N ALA A 349 -0.97 -26.08 9.88
CA ALA A 349 -1.32 -27.00 10.97
C ALA A 349 -1.22 -26.36 12.38
N GLU A 350 -1.58 -25.08 12.50
CA GLU A 350 -1.61 -24.32 13.76
C GLU A 350 -2.97 -24.36 14.47
N VAL A 351 -3.95 -25.00 13.84
CA VAL A 351 -5.26 -25.33 14.42
C VAL A 351 -5.45 -26.83 14.41
N GLU A 352 -6.28 -27.33 15.32
CA GLU A 352 -6.64 -28.75 15.39
C GLU A 352 -7.33 -29.20 14.08
N ASN A 353 -6.91 -30.34 13.54
CA ASN A 353 -7.60 -30.98 12.43
C ASN A 353 -8.92 -31.60 12.89
N SER A 354 -9.94 -30.77 13.03
CA SER A 354 -11.24 -31.14 13.59
C SER A 354 -12.36 -31.00 12.56
N GLU A 355 -13.23 -32.01 12.50
CA GLU A 355 -14.47 -31.99 11.72
C GLU A 355 -15.37 -30.80 12.09
N ARG A 356 -15.26 -30.31 13.32
CA ARG A 356 -16.01 -29.14 13.80
C ARG A 356 -15.72 -27.89 12.96
N TYR A 357 -14.47 -27.65 12.58
CA TYR A 357 -14.13 -26.48 11.76
C TYR A 357 -14.74 -26.57 10.36
N PHE A 358 -14.74 -27.76 9.75
CA PHE A 358 -15.37 -27.96 8.45
C PHE A 358 -16.88 -27.86 8.48
N ALA A 359 -17.51 -28.38 9.53
CA ALA A 359 -18.95 -28.21 9.74
C ALA A 359 -19.31 -26.72 9.84
N ASN A 360 -18.52 -25.94 10.61
CA ASN A 360 -18.71 -24.49 10.73
C ASN A 360 -18.49 -23.76 9.40
N LEU A 361 -17.43 -24.07 8.65
CA LEU A 361 -17.19 -23.48 7.33
C LEU A 361 -18.31 -23.79 6.34
N LYS A 362 -18.83 -25.03 6.33
CA LYS A 362 -19.95 -25.39 5.47
C LYS A 362 -21.24 -24.69 5.89
N ALA A 363 -21.46 -24.51 7.19
CA ALA A 363 -22.64 -23.82 7.71
C ALA A 363 -22.69 -22.35 7.26
N VAL A 364 -21.54 -21.69 7.13
CA VAL A 364 -21.45 -20.30 6.63
C VAL A 364 -21.33 -20.20 5.11
N CYS A 365 -21.49 -21.29 4.37
CA CYS A 365 -21.52 -21.26 2.91
C CYS A 365 -22.85 -21.78 2.39
N CYS A 366 -23.48 -21.03 1.50
CA CYS A 366 -24.71 -21.45 0.84
C CYS A 366 -24.48 -22.80 0.13
N PRO A 367 -25.37 -23.80 0.29
CA PRO A 367 -25.23 -25.09 -0.39
C PRO A 367 -25.19 -24.98 -1.93
N SER A 368 -25.89 -23.99 -2.50
CA SER A 368 -25.85 -23.66 -3.92
C SER A 368 -24.85 -22.54 -4.26
N GLY A 369 -23.99 -22.19 -3.30
CA GLY A 369 -23.03 -21.10 -3.46
C GLY A 369 -21.88 -21.49 -4.39
N VAL A 370 -21.38 -20.50 -5.12
CA VAL A 370 -20.45 -20.71 -6.23
C VAL A 370 -19.11 -20.06 -5.95
N PHE A 371 -18.03 -20.77 -6.30
CA PHE A 371 -16.68 -20.24 -6.37
C PHE A 371 -16.17 -20.28 -7.81
N VAL A 372 -15.78 -19.12 -8.34
CA VAL A 372 -15.11 -18.97 -9.62
C VAL A 372 -13.62 -18.81 -9.37
N HIS A 373 -12.86 -19.86 -9.69
CA HIS A 373 -11.41 -19.89 -9.56
C HIS A 373 -10.75 -18.93 -10.56
N PRO A 374 -9.56 -18.36 -10.27
CA PRO A 374 -8.83 -17.51 -11.21
C PRO A 374 -8.51 -18.13 -12.59
N SER A 375 -8.58 -19.46 -12.72
CA SER A 375 -8.46 -20.16 -14.01
C SER A 375 -9.74 -20.18 -14.84
N GLY A 376 -10.84 -19.60 -14.34
CA GLY A 376 -12.17 -19.65 -14.95
C GLY A 376 -12.98 -20.90 -14.66
N ILE A 377 -12.47 -21.81 -13.82
CA ILE A 377 -13.22 -23.00 -13.40
C ILE A 377 -14.23 -22.62 -12.32
N GLU A 378 -15.49 -22.97 -12.55
CA GLU A 378 -16.57 -22.84 -11.58
C GLU A 378 -16.73 -24.13 -10.78
N GLN A 379 -16.89 -24.01 -9.46
CA GLN A 379 -17.14 -25.12 -8.55
C GLN A 379 -18.00 -24.66 -7.37
N SER A 380 -18.64 -25.59 -6.65
CA SER A 380 -19.42 -25.23 -5.48
C SER A 380 -18.52 -24.79 -4.33
N LEU A 381 -18.99 -23.86 -3.48
CA LEU A 381 -18.27 -23.47 -2.27
C LEU A 381 -18.01 -24.66 -1.35
N HIS A 382 -18.95 -25.61 -1.27
CA HIS A 382 -18.80 -26.82 -0.46
C HIS A 382 -17.69 -27.73 -0.98
N ASP A 383 -17.52 -27.85 -2.31
CA ASP A 383 -16.41 -28.59 -2.91
C ASP A 383 -15.06 -27.91 -2.63
N CYS A 384 -15.01 -26.58 -2.69
CA CYS A 384 -13.82 -25.84 -2.26
C CYS A 384 -13.47 -26.10 -0.78
N ILE A 385 -14.47 -26.12 0.11
CA ILE A 385 -14.26 -26.45 1.54
C ILE A 385 -13.76 -27.90 1.68
N ASN A 386 -14.30 -28.83 0.90
CA ASN A 386 -13.83 -30.22 0.90
C ASN A 386 -12.38 -30.30 0.43
N ALA A 387 -12.00 -29.56 -0.63
CA ALA A 387 -10.64 -29.49 -1.12
C ALA A 387 -9.67 -28.90 -0.08
N LEU A 388 -10.12 -27.95 0.76
CA LEU A 388 -9.32 -27.40 1.85
C LEU A 388 -8.81 -28.46 2.84
N ARG A 389 -9.55 -29.57 3.03
CA ARG A 389 -9.10 -30.72 3.84
C ARG A 389 -7.77 -31.27 3.38
N THR A 390 -7.59 -31.37 2.07
CA THR A 390 -6.37 -31.92 1.48
C THR A 390 -5.16 -31.04 1.74
N CYS A 391 -5.36 -29.74 2.02
CA CYS A 391 -4.27 -28.78 2.20
C CYS A 391 -3.81 -28.58 3.65
N TYR A 392 -4.36 -29.32 4.61
CA TYR A 392 -3.96 -29.22 6.02
C TYR A 392 -2.47 -29.52 6.18
N GLY A 393 -1.73 -28.62 6.85
CA GLY A 393 -0.31 -28.83 7.15
C GLY A 393 0.64 -28.81 5.95
N TYR A 394 0.19 -28.58 4.70
CA TYR A 394 1.07 -28.49 3.53
C TYR A 394 2.14 -27.39 3.63
N GLN A 395 1.88 -26.40 4.48
CA GLN A 395 2.77 -25.29 4.78
C GLN A 395 3.34 -25.34 6.21
N GLN A 396 3.22 -26.48 6.90
CA GLN A 396 3.77 -26.66 8.23
C GLN A 396 5.30 -26.48 8.21
N GLY A 397 5.81 -25.69 9.15
CA GLY A 397 7.25 -25.38 9.26
C GLY A 397 7.81 -24.44 8.19
N LYS A 398 6.99 -23.96 7.24
CA LYS A 398 7.40 -23.00 6.22
C LYS A 398 7.01 -21.57 6.62
N GLN A 399 7.72 -20.58 6.09
CA GLN A 399 7.33 -19.17 6.16
C GLN A 399 6.17 -18.88 5.19
N PHE A 400 5.02 -19.48 5.47
CA PHE A 400 3.79 -19.25 4.74
C PHE A 400 2.96 -18.17 5.43
N ARG A 401 2.45 -17.22 4.64
CA ARG A 401 1.63 -16.09 5.09
C ARG A 401 0.47 -15.86 4.14
N VAL A 402 -0.67 -15.48 4.70
CA VAL A 402 -1.82 -15.02 3.95
C VAL A 402 -2.29 -13.71 4.55
N TRP A 403 -2.58 -12.74 3.69
CA TRP A 403 -3.23 -11.51 4.12
C TRP A 403 -4.18 -11.03 3.03
N VAL A 404 -5.14 -10.22 3.46
CA VAL A 404 -6.01 -9.47 2.55
C VAL A 404 -5.61 -8.01 2.58
N ASP A 405 -5.86 -7.31 1.48
CA ASP A 405 -5.56 -5.89 1.30
C ASP A 405 -6.70 -5.21 0.54
N GLN A 406 -7.06 -4.01 0.97
CA GLN A 406 -8.19 -3.25 0.40
C GLN A 406 -9.53 -3.97 0.53
N VAL A 407 -9.86 -4.46 1.73
CA VAL A 407 -11.17 -5.04 2.05
C VAL A 407 -12.21 -3.95 2.11
N LEU A 408 -13.00 -3.87 1.04
CA LEU A 408 -14.04 -2.86 0.86
C LEU A 408 -15.39 -3.54 0.74
N SER A 409 -16.29 -3.22 1.66
CA SER A 409 -17.66 -3.76 1.68
C SER A 409 -18.67 -2.70 1.29
N SER A 410 -19.57 -3.03 0.37
CA SER A 410 -20.71 -2.21 -0.03
C SER A 410 -22.01 -3.00 0.15
N GLN A 411 -22.98 -2.43 0.84
CA GLN A 411 -24.30 -3.04 0.98
C GLN A 411 -25.04 -2.96 -0.36
N ILE A 412 -25.52 -4.09 -0.87
CA ILE A 412 -26.20 -4.21 -2.17
C ILE A 412 -27.68 -4.60 -2.04
N GLY A 413 -28.14 -4.90 -0.82
CA GLY A 413 -29.53 -5.20 -0.48
C GLY A 413 -29.74 -5.06 1.03
N SER A 414 -30.96 -5.34 1.52
CA SER A 414 -31.27 -5.27 2.97
C SER A 414 -30.31 -6.10 3.80
N ASP A 415 -30.04 -7.32 3.33
CA ASP A 415 -29.32 -8.35 4.09
C ASP A 415 -28.06 -8.84 3.36
N SER A 416 -27.57 -8.10 2.35
CA SER A 416 -26.51 -8.57 1.46
C SER A 416 -25.44 -7.51 1.19
N TRP A 417 -24.19 -7.97 1.13
CA TRP A 417 -23.01 -7.15 0.86
C TRP A 417 -22.19 -7.72 -0.29
N LEU A 418 -21.69 -6.82 -1.13
CA LEU A 418 -20.58 -7.09 -2.03
C LEU A 418 -19.29 -6.65 -1.34
N VAL A 419 -18.34 -7.57 -1.19
CA VAL A 419 -17.02 -7.30 -0.64
C VAL A 419 -16.00 -7.51 -1.74
N SER A 420 -15.08 -6.56 -1.91
CA SER A 420 -13.93 -6.70 -2.81
C SER A 420 -12.63 -6.51 -2.04
N PHE A 421 -11.61 -7.30 -2.38
CA PHE A 421 -10.30 -7.26 -1.72
C PHE A 421 -9.25 -7.94 -2.59
N LYS A 422 -7.98 -7.64 -2.33
CA LYS A 422 -6.86 -8.43 -2.84
C LYS A 422 -6.52 -9.50 -1.80
N LYS A 423 -6.39 -10.74 -2.23
CA LYS A 423 -5.83 -11.83 -1.42
C LYS A 423 -4.39 -12.04 -1.82
N TRP A 424 -3.51 -12.17 -0.85
CA TRP A 424 -2.10 -12.49 -1.06
C TRP A 424 -1.71 -13.76 -0.31
N GLU A 425 -0.92 -14.61 -0.96
CA GLU A 425 -0.21 -15.71 -0.35
C GLU A 425 1.28 -15.54 -0.59
N GLN A 426 2.09 -15.75 0.44
CA GLN A 426 3.54 -15.78 0.34
C GLN A 426 4.08 -17.04 0.98
N SER A 427 4.99 -17.73 0.30
CA SER A 427 5.70 -18.91 0.79
C SER A 427 7.19 -18.76 0.48
N GLY A 428 7.99 -18.37 1.48
CA GLY A 428 9.37 -17.93 1.22
C GLY A 428 9.37 -16.68 0.34
N GLU A 429 10.10 -16.73 -0.78
CA GLU A 429 10.19 -15.63 -1.77
C GLU A 429 9.03 -15.63 -2.77
N GLU A 430 8.29 -16.74 -2.90
CA GLU A 430 7.20 -16.83 -3.86
C GLU A 430 5.97 -16.10 -3.32
N ARG A 431 5.52 -15.05 -4.04
CA ARG A 431 4.30 -14.31 -3.73
C ARG A 431 3.30 -14.40 -4.87
N LYS A 432 2.06 -14.75 -4.51
CA LYS A 432 0.91 -14.83 -5.42
C LYS A 432 -0.23 -13.98 -4.88
N GLY A 433 -1.05 -13.43 -5.78
CA GLY A 433 -2.22 -12.68 -5.37
C GLY A 433 -3.35 -12.72 -6.37
N SER A 434 -4.57 -12.60 -5.85
CA SER A 434 -5.80 -12.48 -6.63
C SER A 434 -6.58 -11.25 -6.21
N LEU A 435 -7.31 -10.65 -7.15
CA LEU A 435 -8.46 -9.81 -6.86
C LEU A 435 -9.64 -10.73 -6.57
N THR A 436 -10.28 -10.56 -5.43
CA THR A 436 -11.43 -11.36 -5.00
C THR A 436 -12.65 -10.46 -4.81
N THR A 437 -13.80 -10.91 -5.30
CA THR A 437 -15.11 -10.38 -4.94
C THR A 437 -15.92 -11.48 -4.27
N ALA A 438 -16.63 -11.13 -3.19
CA ALA A 438 -17.48 -12.04 -2.45
C ALA A 438 -18.85 -11.41 -2.20
N VAL A 439 -19.91 -12.20 -2.33
CA VAL A 439 -21.26 -11.82 -1.93
C VAL A 439 -21.57 -12.52 -0.61
N LEU A 440 -21.80 -11.73 0.43
CA LEU A 440 -22.14 -12.19 1.78
C LEU A 440 -23.58 -11.82 2.13
N SER A 441 -24.25 -12.64 2.92
CA SER A 441 -25.62 -12.38 3.36
C SER A 441 -25.85 -12.69 4.84
N SER A 442 -26.65 -11.85 5.48
CA SER A 442 -27.14 -12.00 6.86
C SER A 442 -28.55 -12.59 6.90
N LYS A 443 -29.10 -12.98 5.75
CA LYS A 443 -30.43 -13.54 5.67
C LYS A 443 -30.49 -14.86 6.45
N ASP A 444 -31.49 -14.98 7.31
CA ASP A 444 -31.80 -16.17 8.10
C ASP A 444 -30.67 -16.62 9.07
N VAL A 445 -29.73 -15.73 9.40
CA VAL A 445 -28.63 -15.98 10.34
C VAL A 445 -28.56 -14.89 11.41
N THR A 446 -28.07 -15.26 12.59
CA THR A 446 -27.76 -14.34 13.68
C THR A 446 -26.31 -13.85 13.59
N VAL A 447 -25.99 -12.75 14.28
CA VAL A 447 -24.61 -12.23 14.34
C VAL A 447 -23.63 -13.27 14.92
N ALA A 448 -24.10 -14.13 15.84
CA ALA A 448 -23.29 -15.20 16.41
C ALA A 448 -22.97 -16.32 15.41
N GLU A 449 -23.85 -16.55 14.43
CA GLU A 449 -23.66 -17.54 13.36
C GLU A 449 -22.76 -17.01 12.23
N GLY A 450 -22.63 -15.69 12.11
CA GLY A 450 -21.82 -15.02 11.09
C GLY A 450 -22.54 -14.86 9.76
N LEU A 451 -21.84 -14.35 8.74
CA LEU A 451 -22.41 -14.13 7.40
C LEU A 451 -22.33 -15.38 6.52
N THR A 452 -23.38 -15.62 5.74
CA THR A 452 -23.41 -16.68 4.72
C THR A 452 -22.73 -16.22 3.43
N TRP A 453 -21.74 -16.97 2.96
CA TRP A 453 -21.06 -16.77 1.69
C TRP A 453 -21.91 -17.36 0.55
N LEU A 454 -22.31 -16.50 -0.40
CA LEU A 454 -23.17 -16.88 -1.53
C LEU A 454 -22.40 -17.08 -2.82
N HIS A 455 -21.41 -16.24 -3.07
CA HIS A 455 -20.62 -16.26 -4.29
C HIS A 455 -19.23 -15.70 -4.02
N VAL A 456 -18.21 -16.32 -4.60
CA VAL A 456 -16.83 -15.84 -4.56
C VAL A 456 -16.25 -15.93 -5.96
N HIS A 457 -15.66 -14.86 -6.44
CA HIS A 457 -14.97 -14.84 -7.72
C HIS A 457 -13.59 -14.26 -7.53
N GLN A 458 -12.59 -14.97 -8.03
CA GLN A 458 -11.21 -14.52 -8.01
C GLN A 458 -10.62 -14.36 -9.41
N THR A 459 -9.72 -13.41 -9.56
CA THR A 459 -8.93 -13.20 -10.79
C THR A 459 -7.48 -12.96 -10.40
N TRP A 460 -6.51 -13.54 -11.12
CA TRP A 460 -5.09 -13.33 -10.84
C TRP A 460 -4.71 -11.85 -10.97
N LEU A 461 -3.88 -11.34 -10.05
CA LEU A 461 -3.34 -9.97 -10.14
C LEU A 461 -2.23 -9.84 -11.19
N ASN A 462 -1.56 -10.94 -11.55
CA ASN A 462 -0.53 -11.00 -12.58
C ASN A 462 -0.96 -11.97 -13.68
N GLU A 463 -0.61 -11.69 -14.95
CA GLU A 463 -1.04 -12.47 -16.13
C GLU A 463 -0.52 -13.93 -16.14
N ALA A 464 0.53 -14.23 -15.38
CA ALA A 464 1.02 -15.59 -15.19
C ALA A 464 0.39 -16.20 -13.93
N GLY A 465 -0.73 -16.89 -14.09
CA GLY A 465 -1.18 -17.86 -13.08
C GLY A 465 -0.13 -18.96 -12.89
N PRO A 466 -0.06 -19.64 -11.73
CA PRO A 466 0.84 -20.76 -11.54
C PRO A 466 0.57 -21.85 -12.58
N ASN A 467 1.64 -22.47 -13.11
CA ASN A 467 1.54 -23.61 -14.04
C ASN A 467 0.84 -24.83 -13.40
N ASP A 468 0.81 -24.92 -12.06
CA ASP A 468 0.06 -25.93 -11.32
C ASP A 468 -1.18 -25.30 -10.66
N GLY A 469 -2.33 -25.46 -11.32
CA GLY A 469 -3.64 -25.01 -10.84
C GLY A 469 -4.20 -25.79 -9.64
N THR A 470 -3.39 -26.57 -8.93
CA THR A 470 -3.84 -27.55 -7.93
C THR A 470 -3.66 -27.11 -6.46
N THR A 471 -3.04 -25.96 -6.18
CA THR A 471 -2.73 -25.53 -4.79
C THR A 471 -3.37 -24.21 -4.35
N TRP A 472 -4.00 -23.47 -5.27
CA TRP A 472 -4.71 -22.23 -4.94
C TRP A 472 -6.17 -22.54 -4.59
N LEU A 473 -6.57 -22.20 -3.37
CA LEU A 473 -7.93 -22.39 -2.87
C LEU A 473 -8.42 -21.09 -2.25
N PHE A 474 -9.70 -20.81 -2.46
CA PHE A 474 -10.47 -19.70 -1.91
C PHE A 474 -10.00 -18.29 -2.22
#